data_AF-A0A6C0CEV2-F1
#
_entry.id   AF-A0A6C0CEV2-F1
#
_cell.length_a   1.000
_cell.length_b   1.000
_cell.length_c   1.000
_cell.angle_alpha   90.00
_cell.angle_beta   90.00
_cell.angle_gamma   90.00
#
_symmetry.space_group_name_H-M   'P 1'
#
loop_
_entity.id
_entity.type
_entity.pdbx_description
1 polymer ?
#
loop_
_entity_poly.entity_id
_entity_poly.type
_entity_poly.pdbx_seq_one_letter_code
_entity_poly.pdbx_strand_id
1 'polypeptide(L)'
;MLLPVDVDVITDLPSEYPDEFIEFCSKNSLHPPSITTGNGKALSVMLKYKDVYWDRNACDKFCNKFNILTKDSIQLFNKHSQWGIQTNSGKERGRLYIVYPYLLSNKHKMRLNFKFNGDDKEKDIEIDNIKSTIKADYIDVENSLWQLGHKNPASTDNSTNNLVLQPPIQAKYRDNFIFIDTLTKIPVPHKLDAMIKKKEVELTPEQIIAYKEVFDKLLASASASA
;
A
#
# COMPACT_ATOMS: atom_id res chain seq x y z
N MET A 1 1.56 5.62 23.99
CA MET A 1 1.72 6.45 22.77
C MET A 1 3.17 6.86 22.71
N LEU A 2 3.86 6.65 21.59
CA LEU A 2 5.29 7.00 21.46
C LEU A 2 5.45 8.53 21.46
N LEU A 3 6.57 9.00 22.01
CA LEU A 3 6.96 10.41 22.00
C LEU A 3 7.87 10.71 20.80
N PRO A 4 7.93 11.96 20.31
CA PRO A 4 8.90 12.33 19.28
C PRO A 4 10.33 12.15 19.82
N VAL A 5 11.23 11.72 18.94
CA VAL A 5 12.66 11.65 19.28
C VAL A 5 13.22 13.05 19.50
N ASP A 6 14.06 13.19 20.54
CA ASP A 6 14.95 14.33 20.65
C ASP A 6 16.28 14.01 19.95
N VAL A 7 16.57 14.69 18.84
CA VAL A 7 17.81 14.48 18.08
C VAL A 7 19.03 15.06 18.82
N ASP A 8 18.84 15.99 19.75
CA ASP A 8 19.94 16.64 20.44
C ASP A 8 20.65 15.70 21.41
N VAL A 9 19.92 14.77 22.04
CA VAL A 9 20.49 13.76 22.94
C VAL A 9 21.33 12.70 22.22
N ILE A 10 21.23 12.60 20.89
CA ILE A 10 22.02 11.66 20.10
C ILE A 10 23.40 12.28 19.86
N THR A 11 24.40 11.91 20.65
CA THR A 11 25.78 12.42 20.48
C THR A 11 26.53 11.70 19.39
N ASP A 12 26.36 10.38 19.31
CA ASP A 12 27.14 9.50 18.44
C ASP A 12 26.26 8.47 17.74
N LEU A 13 26.70 8.05 16.55
CA LEU A 13 26.07 6.98 15.79
C LEU A 13 26.55 5.62 16.29
N PRO A 14 25.65 4.63 16.49
CA PRO A 14 26.06 3.27 16.79
C PRO A 14 26.98 2.69 15.71
N SER A 15 28.05 2.00 16.12
CA SER A 15 28.97 1.29 15.23
C SER A 15 28.50 -0.12 14.86
N GLU A 16 27.51 -0.64 15.58
CA GLU A 16 26.90 -1.96 15.37
C GLU A 16 25.38 -1.92 15.62
N TYR A 17 24.68 -2.95 15.14
CA TYR A 17 23.27 -3.14 15.46
C TYR A 17 23.13 -3.95 16.76
N PRO A 18 22.03 -3.78 17.52
CA PRO A 18 21.80 -4.56 18.74
C PRO A 18 21.76 -6.08 18.49
N ASP A 19 22.29 -6.87 19.42
CA ASP A 19 22.33 -8.34 19.31
C ASP A 19 20.95 -8.97 19.08
N GLU A 20 19.93 -8.50 19.80
CA GLU A 20 18.54 -8.95 19.62
C GLU A 20 18.02 -8.74 18.18
N PHE A 21 18.48 -7.69 17.51
CA PHE A 21 18.12 -7.40 16.14
C PHE A 21 18.90 -8.26 15.14
N ILE A 22 20.19 -8.52 15.42
CA ILE A 22 21.01 -9.43 14.62
C ILE A 22 20.46 -10.86 14.69
N GLU A 23 20.08 -11.33 15.87
CA GLU A 23 19.42 -12.62 16.06
C GLU A 23 18.09 -12.69 15.28
N PHE A 24 17.26 -11.64 15.38
CA PHE A 24 16.03 -11.53 14.59
C PHE A 24 16.30 -11.60 13.09
N CYS A 25 17.32 -10.90 12.58
CA CYS A 25 17.68 -10.93 11.17
C CYS A 25 18.16 -12.30 10.72
N SER A 26 19.02 -12.95 11.51
CA SER A 26 19.54 -14.29 11.24
C SER A 26 18.42 -15.33 11.16
N LYS A 27 17.52 -15.34 12.16
CA LYS A 27 16.37 -16.26 12.24
C LYS A 27 15.43 -16.14 11.03
N ASN A 28 15.37 -14.97 10.41
CA ASN A 28 14.45 -14.68 9.31
C ASN A 28 15.17 -14.45 7.96
N SER A 29 16.46 -14.79 7.86
CA SER A 29 17.27 -14.64 6.65
C SER A 29 17.27 -13.22 6.06
N LEU A 30 17.24 -12.20 6.93
CA LEU A 30 17.22 -10.79 6.54
C LEU A 30 18.62 -10.22 6.40
N HIS A 31 18.78 -9.31 5.43
CA HIS A 31 20.02 -8.60 5.18
C HIS A 31 19.80 -7.10 5.44
N PRO A 32 20.10 -6.60 6.66
CA PRO A 32 19.95 -5.19 6.97
C PRO A 32 20.92 -4.33 6.12
N PRO A 33 20.60 -3.05 5.89
CA PRO A 33 21.53 -2.14 5.21
C PRO A 33 22.86 -2.07 5.98
N SER A 34 23.97 -1.86 5.26
CA SER A 34 25.26 -1.62 5.90
C SER A 34 25.16 -0.38 6.82
N ILE A 35 25.63 -0.52 8.07
CA ILE A 35 25.52 0.51 9.11
C ILE A 35 26.21 1.83 8.75
N THR A 36 27.17 1.80 7.82
CA THR A 36 27.88 2.99 7.34
C THR A 36 27.09 3.81 6.33
N THR A 37 26.07 3.23 5.70
CA THR A 37 25.19 3.91 4.73
C THR A 37 24.17 4.81 5.43
N GLY A 38 23.60 5.81 4.74
CA GLY A 38 22.55 6.66 5.32
C GLY A 38 21.35 5.87 5.88
N ASN A 39 20.93 4.81 5.17
CA ASN A 39 19.88 3.90 5.63
C ASN A 39 20.30 3.12 6.88
N GLY A 40 21.55 2.66 6.95
CA GLY A 40 22.06 1.92 8.09
C GLY A 40 22.22 2.79 9.33
N LYS A 41 22.71 4.03 9.17
CA LYS A 41 22.80 5.03 10.23
C LYS A 41 21.42 5.39 10.78
N ALA A 42 20.42 5.59 9.92
CA ALA A 42 19.05 5.85 10.34
C ALA A 42 18.46 4.63 11.08
N LEU A 43 18.63 3.43 10.53
CA LEU A 43 18.16 2.20 11.17
C LEU A 43 18.78 2.00 12.56
N SER A 44 20.09 2.20 12.69
CA SER A 44 20.79 1.94 13.96
C SER A 44 20.28 2.84 15.08
N VAL A 45 20.00 4.11 14.80
CA VAL A 45 19.41 5.01 15.79
C VAL A 45 17.94 4.71 16.06
N MET A 46 17.17 4.29 15.05
CA MET A 46 15.79 3.85 15.28
C MET A 46 15.70 2.61 16.17
N LEU A 47 16.67 1.69 16.06
CA LEU A 47 16.74 0.50 16.91
C LEU A 47 17.22 0.84 18.33
N LYS A 48 18.21 1.73 18.46
CA LYS A 48 18.70 2.21 19.77
C LYS A 48 17.61 2.98 20.54
N TYR A 49 16.86 3.82 19.85
CA TYR A 49 15.75 4.61 20.42
C TYR A 49 14.41 4.03 19.97
N LYS A 50 14.10 2.80 20.43
CA LYS A 50 12.90 2.05 20.01
C LYS A 50 11.58 2.59 20.56
N ASP A 51 11.62 3.36 21.65
CA ASP A 51 10.44 3.88 22.35
C ASP A 51 10.05 5.31 21.93
N VAL A 52 10.53 5.76 20.77
CA VAL A 52 10.20 7.07 20.19
C VAL A 52 9.80 6.93 18.72
N TYR A 53 9.19 8.00 18.17
CA TYR A 53 8.94 8.12 16.74
C TYR A 53 9.76 9.23 16.11
N TRP A 54 10.00 9.08 14.81
CA TRP A 54 10.68 10.04 13.97
C TRP A 54 9.67 10.71 13.04
N ASP A 55 9.66 12.04 13.00
CA ASP A 55 8.91 12.81 12.02
C ASP A 55 9.87 13.47 11.01
N ARG A 56 9.31 14.23 10.07
CA ARG A 56 10.11 14.92 9.03
C ARG A 56 11.20 15.80 9.64
N ASN A 57 10.86 16.59 10.66
CA ASN A 57 11.77 17.55 11.27
C ASN A 57 12.92 16.83 11.99
N ALA A 58 12.62 15.74 12.70
CA ALA A 58 13.63 14.90 13.33
C ALA A 58 14.55 14.24 12.29
N CYS A 59 14.00 13.71 11.19
CA CYS A 59 14.78 13.13 10.10
C CYS A 59 15.74 14.15 9.47
N ASP A 60 15.26 15.35 9.17
CA ASP A 60 16.07 16.44 8.60
C ASP A 60 17.17 16.89 9.56
N LYS A 61 16.80 17.13 10.84
CA LYS A 61 17.74 17.51 11.90
C LYS A 61 18.83 16.45 12.09
N PHE A 62 18.48 15.18 12.06
CA PHE A 62 19.42 14.07 12.17
C PHE A 62 20.40 14.03 10.98
N CYS A 63 19.89 14.13 9.75
CA CYS A 63 20.75 14.11 8.57
C CYS A 63 21.74 15.27 8.58
N ASN A 64 21.28 16.47 8.99
CA ASN A 64 22.15 17.65 9.11
C ASN A 64 23.19 17.47 10.22
N LYS A 65 22.78 17.03 11.42
CA LYS A 65 23.69 16.85 12.57
C LYS A 65 24.82 15.87 12.28
N PHE A 66 24.54 14.80 11.54
CA PHE A 66 25.52 13.75 11.23
C PHE A 66 26.07 13.81 9.81
N ASN A 67 25.88 14.93 9.10
CA ASN A 67 26.37 15.15 7.73
C ASN A 67 26.00 14.00 6.75
N ILE A 68 24.76 13.51 6.83
CA ILE A 68 24.25 12.46 5.96
C ILE A 68 23.65 13.11 4.70
N LEU A 69 24.36 12.96 3.58
CA LEU A 69 23.90 13.46 2.28
C LEU A 69 22.69 12.66 1.79
N THR A 70 21.56 13.33 1.61
CA THR A 70 20.33 12.74 1.05
C THR A 70 19.47 13.81 0.37
N LYS A 71 18.72 13.40 -0.66
CA LYS A 71 17.69 14.25 -1.29
C LYS A 71 16.37 14.21 -0.53
N ASP A 72 16.14 13.16 0.25
CA ASP A 72 14.91 12.94 0.99
C ASP A 72 15.24 12.18 2.29
N SER A 73 15.34 12.93 3.39
CA SER A 73 15.68 12.40 4.72
C SER A 73 14.71 11.31 5.18
N ILE A 74 13.41 11.49 4.92
CA ILE A 74 12.36 10.55 5.31
C ILE A 74 12.57 9.17 4.71
N GLN A 75 13.13 9.07 3.50
CA GLN A 75 13.36 7.78 2.85
C GLN A 75 14.33 6.90 3.62
N LEU A 76 15.26 7.51 4.37
CA LEU A 76 16.21 6.76 5.18
C LEU A 76 15.53 6.03 6.34
N PHE A 77 14.40 6.55 6.83
CA PHE A 77 13.67 6.03 7.99
C PHE A 77 12.44 5.18 7.61
N ASN A 78 11.79 5.48 6.48
CA ASN A 78 10.51 4.85 6.14
C ASN A 78 10.62 3.60 5.24
N LYS A 79 11.79 3.33 4.64
CA LYS A 79 11.99 2.22 3.69
C LYS A 79 12.42 0.90 4.33
N HIS A 80 12.61 0.83 5.65
CA HIS A 80 13.08 -0.40 6.29
C HIS A 80 12.13 -1.59 6.11
N SER A 81 10.82 -1.33 5.98
CA SER A 81 9.82 -2.38 5.69
C SER A 81 10.04 -3.14 4.38
N GLN A 82 10.82 -2.59 3.44
CA GLN A 82 11.05 -3.20 2.14
C GLN A 82 12.00 -4.40 2.19
N TRP A 83 12.94 -4.41 3.13
CA TRP A 83 13.96 -5.47 3.21
C TRP A 83 13.63 -6.54 4.27
N GLY A 84 12.65 -6.33 5.16
CA GLY A 84 12.26 -7.40 6.08
C GLY A 84 11.55 -6.98 7.34
N ILE A 85 11.97 -5.88 7.97
CA ILE A 85 11.50 -5.52 9.31
C ILE A 85 10.17 -4.77 9.31
N GLN A 86 9.26 -5.11 10.21
CA GLN A 86 8.00 -4.41 10.35
C GLN A 86 8.22 -2.99 10.88
N THR A 87 7.63 -2.02 10.19
CA THR A 87 7.54 -0.63 10.64
C THR A 87 6.08 -0.24 10.82
N ASN A 88 5.84 0.96 11.34
CA ASN A 88 4.49 1.50 11.47
C ASN A 88 3.87 2.02 10.14
N SER A 89 4.50 1.71 9.00
CA SER A 89 4.05 2.12 7.67
C SER A 89 2.58 1.74 7.44
N GLY A 90 1.76 2.74 7.08
CA GLY A 90 0.34 2.57 6.78
C GLY A 90 -0.59 2.61 8.00
N LYS A 91 -0.07 2.74 9.22
CA LYS A 91 -0.89 2.85 10.45
C LYS A 91 -0.97 4.28 10.98
N GLU A 92 0.17 4.95 11.13
CA GLU A 92 0.25 6.30 11.69
C GLU A 92 0.97 7.23 10.71
N ARG A 93 0.21 8.11 10.04
CA ARG A 93 0.77 9.05 9.06
C ARG A 93 1.70 10.05 9.75
N GLY A 94 2.89 10.25 9.20
CA GLY A 94 3.86 11.26 9.65
C GLY A 94 4.71 10.85 10.86
N ARG A 95 4.48 9.66 11.44
CA ARG A 95 5.32 9.06 12.47
C ARG A 95 6.07 7.89 11.86
N LEU A 96 7.34 7.70 12.22
CA LEU A 96 8.19 6.63 11.70
C LEU A 96 8.87 5.92 12.86
N TYR A 97 8.66 4.62 13.02
CA TYR A 97 9.33 3.80 14.02
C TYR A 97 9.37 2.32 13.61
N ILE A 98 10.32 1.59 14.18
CA ILE A 98 10.42 0.14 14.08
C ILE A 98 9.49 -0.48 15.12
N VAL A 99 8.68 -1.45 14.72
CA VAL A 99 7.78 -2.14 15.67
C VAL A 99 8.62 -3.03 16.59
N TYR A 100 8.43 -2.88 17.90
CA TYR A 100 9.05 -3.70 18.94
C TYR A 100 7.98 -4.43 19.77
N PRO A 101 8.14 -5.73 20.10
CA PRO A 101 9.22 -6.63 19.66
C PRO A 101 9.26 -6.80 18.13
N TYR A 102 10.43 -7.14 17.57
CA TYR A 102 10.63 -7.17 16.12
C TYR A 102 9.73 -8.18 15.42
N LEU A 103 9.10 -7.75 14.32
CA LEU A 103 8.21 -8.56 13.50
C LEU A 103 8.59 -8.51 12.03
N LEU A 104 8.19 -9.52 11.27
CA LEU A 104 8.38 -9.56 9.81
C LEU A 104 7.37 -8.68 9.09
N SER A 105 7.86 -7.89 8.15
CA SER A 105 7.06 -7.19 7.16
C SER A 105 6.64 -8.13 6.03
N ASN A 106 5.35 -8.15 5.71
CA ASN A 106 4.84 -8.86 4.54
C ASN A 106 5.43 -8.34 3.22
N LYS A 107 5.90 -7.09 3.16
CA LYS A 107 6.47 -6.51 1.94
C LYS A 107 7.73 -7.23 1.47
N HIS A 108 8.52 -7.81 2.38
CA HIS A 108 9.69 -8.59 2.01
C HIS A 108 9.28 -9.87 1.28
N LYS A 109 8.32 -10.63 1.83
CA LYS A 109 7.77 -11.83 1.18
C LYS A 109 7.19 -11.51 -0.21
N MET A 110 6.47 -10.38 -0.35
CA MET A 110 5.90 -9.96 -1.64
C MET A 110 6.96 -9.61 -2.69
N ARG A 111 8.18 -9.21 -2.28
CA ARG A 111 9.28 -8.83 -3.18
C ARG A 111 10.25 -9.98 -3.43
N LEU A 112 10.28 -10.97 -2.56
CA LEU A 112 11.10 -12.16 -2.71
C LEU A 112 10.65 -12.90 -3.98
N ASN A 113 11.56 -13.02 -4.94
CA ASN A 113 11.30 -13.61 -6.26
C ASN A 113 10.20 -12.89 -7.08
N PHE A 114 9.95 -11.60 -6.81
CA PHE A 114 9.07 -10.77 -7.62
C PHE A 114 9.76 -10.42 -8.95
N LYS A 115 9.80 -11.39 -9.85
CA LYS A 115 10.31 -11.29 -11.21
C LYS A 115 9.21 -11.71 -12.17
N PHE A 116 9.12 -11.02 -13.30
CA PHE A 116 8.39 -11.55 -14.44
C PHE A 116 9.17 -12.79 -14.92
N ASN A 117 8.50 -13.95 -14.96
CA ASN A 117 9.14 -15.22 -15.30
C ASN A 117 9.32 -15.42 -16.82
N GLY A 118 8.75 -14.53 -17.63
CA GLY A 118 8.93 -14.52 -19.08
C GLY A 118 10.11 -13.68 -19.54
N ASP A 119 10.41 -13.74 -20.83
CA ASP A 119 11.42 -12.88 -21.44
C ASP A 119 10.89 -11.46 -21.73
N ASP A 120 11.79 -10.54 -22.10
CA ASP A 120 11.42 -9.15 -22.40
C ASP A 120 10.42 -9.05 -23.56
N LYS A 121 10.44 -10.00 -24.51
CA LYS A 121 9.51 -10.03 -25.63
C LYS A 121 8.11 -10.43 -25.20
N GLU A 122 7.98 -11.45 -24.34
CA GLU A 122 6.71 -11.86 -23.74
C GLU A 122 6.11 -10.72 -22.91
N LYS A 123 6.95 -9.99 -22.19
CA LYS A 123 6.54 -8.79 -21.46
C LYS A 123 6.02 -7.70 -22.38
N ASP A 124 6.71 -7.42 -23.48
CA ASP A 124 6.28 -6.41 -24.46
C ASP A 124 4.97 -6.80 -25.15
N ILE A 125 4.79 -8.08 -25.48
CA ILE A 125 3.53 -8.62 -26.01
C ILE A 125 2.38 -8.37 -25.03
N GLU A 126 2.58 -8.67 -23.74
CA GLU A 126 1.55 -8.46 -22.73
C GLU A 126 1.20 -6.97 -22.57
N ILE A 127 2.21 -6.10 -22.57
CA ILE A 127 2.02 -4.65 -22.55
C ILE A 127 1.19 -4.20 -23.76
N ASP A 128 1.48 -4.69 -24.95
CA ASP A 128 0.77 -4.31 -26.17
C ASP A 128 -0.66 -4.88 -26.21
N ASN A 129 -0.90 -6.06 -25.65
CA ASN A 129 -2.24 -6.61 -25.46
C ASN A 129 -3.10 -5.72 -24.54
N ILE A 130 -2.53 -5.26 -23.41
CA ILE A 130 -3.21 -4.35 -22.48
C ILE A 130 -3.54 -3.03 -23.19
N LYS A 131 -2.57 -2.43 -23.88
CA LYS A 131 -2.78 -1.18 -24.65
C LYS A 131 -3.86 -1.35 -25.71
N SER A 132 -3.82 -2.44 -26.47
CA SER A 132 -4.78 -2.74 -27.53
C SER A 132 -6.20 -2.86 -26.97
N THR A 133 -6.36 -3.55 -25.83
CA THR A 133 -7.65 -3.68 -25.14
C THR A 133 -8.19 -2.33 -24.70
N ILE A 134 -7.37 -1.51 -24.04
CA ILE A 134 -7.78 -0.16 -23.59
C ILE A 134 -8.17 0.71 -24.79
N LYS A 135 -7.38 0.64 -25.87
CA LYS A 135 -7.63 1.42 -27.08
C LYS A 135 -8.97 1.06 -27.70
N ALA A 136 -9.25 -0.22 -27.89
CA ALA A 136 -10.50 -0.69 -28.46
C ALA A 136 -11.71 -0.39 -27.56
N ASP A 137 -11.57 -0.57 -26.25
CA ASP A 137 -12.69 -0.44 -25.32
C ASP A 137 -13.04 1.01 -24.96
N TYR A 138 -12.08 1.93 -24.98
CA TYR A 138 -12.25 3.29 -24.46
C TYR A 138 -11.82 4.42 -25.40
N ILE A 139 -10.83 4.21 -26.28
CA ILE A 139 -10.26 5.29 -27.09
C ILE A 139 -10.91 5.37 -28.46
N ASP A 140 -11.02 4.24 -29.16
CA ASP A 140 -11.50 4.17 -30.54
C ASP A 140 -13.04 4.05 -30.62
N VAL A 141 -13.75 4.24 -29.50
CA VAL A 141 -15.22 4.20 -29.44
C VAL A 141 -15.80 5.57 -29.81
N GLU A 142 -16.60 5.62 -30.88
CA GLU A 142 -17.28 6.85 -31.28
C GLU A 142 -18.14 7.45 -30.16
N ASN A 143 -18.05 8.77 -29.95
CA ASN A 143 -18.77 9.49 -28.88
C ASN A 143 -20.29 9.25 -28.90
N SER A 144 -20.88 9.04 -30.09
CA SER A 144 -22.31 8.76 -30.29
C SER A 144 -22.76 7.43 -29.66
N LEU A 145 -21.83 6.49 -29.44
CA LEU A 145 -22.11 5.16 -28.88
C LEU A 145 -22.03 5.13 -27.36
N TRP A 146 -21.56 6.21 -26.73
CA TRP A 146 -21.43 6.25 -25.27
C TRP A 146 -22.80 6.28 -24.61
N GLN A 147 -22.94 5.49 -23.56
CA GLN A 147 -24.19 5.29 -22.83
C GLN A 147 -24.07 5.84 -21.41
N LEU A 148 -25.18 6.38 -20.90
CA LEU A 148 -25.27 6.83 -19.52
C LEU A 148 -25.75 5.67 -18.63
N GLY A 149 -25.07 5.46 -17.51
CA GLY A 149 -25.45 4.49 -16.49
C GLY A 149 -25.30 5.07 -15.08
N HIS A 150 -25.66 4.29 -14.07
CA HIS A 150 -25.49 4.66 -12.67
C HIS A 150 -24.10 4.28 -12.14
N LYS A 151 -23.51 5.13 -11.29
CA LYS A 151 -22.29 4.80 -10.56
C LYS A 151 -22.55 3.71 -9.53
N ASN A 152 -23.65 3.82 -8.79
CA ASN A 152 -24.15 2.74 -7.96
C ASN A 152 -25.49 2.25 -8.53
N PRO A 153 -25.52 1.08 -9.20
CA PRO A 153 -26.74 0.56 -9.82
C PRO A 153 -27.82 0.14 -8.80
N ALA A 154 -27.45 -0.03 -7.52
CA ALA A 154 -28.40 -0.32 -6.45
C ALA A 154 -29.02 0.95 -5.83
N SER A 155 -28.60 2.15 -6.27
CA SER A 155 -29.15 3.42 -5.80
C SER A 155 -30.30 3.87 -6.70
N THR A 156 -31.37 4.42 -6.11
CA THR A 156 -32.46 5.08 -6.84
C THR A 156 -32.13 6.53 -7.21
N ASP A 157 -30.95 7.04 -6.83
CA ASP A 157 -30.51 8.40 -7.14
C ASP A 157 -30.21 8.56 -8.64
N ASN A 158 -30.95 9.45 -9.30
CA ASN A 158 -30.74 9.82 -10.71
C ASN A 158 -30.04 11.17 -10.86
N SER A 159 -29.51 11.74 -9.78
CA SER A 159 -28.71 12.96 -9.84
C SER A 159 -27.42 12.73 -10.63
N THR A 160 -26.88 13.80 -11.22
CA THR A 160 -25.60 13.77 -11.95
C THR A 160 -24.45 13.22 -11.11
N ASN A 161 -24.54 13.27 -9.79
CA ASN A 161 -23.54 12.70 -8.88
C ASN A 161 -23.48 11.17 -8.96
N ASN A 162 -24.60 10.50 -9.26
CA ASN A 162 -24.70 9.05 -9.42
C ASN A 162 -24.71 8.59 -10.89
N LEU A 163 -24.37 9.46 -11.85
CA LEU A 163 -24.32 9.09 -13.27
C LEU A 163 -22.87 8.95 -13.77
N VAL A 164 -22.66 8.03 -14.71
CA VAL A 164 -21.37 7.76 -15.35
C VAL A 164 -21.56 7.42 -16.83
N LEU A 165 -20.70 7.97 -17.69
CA LEU A 165 -20.65 7.64 -19.12
C LEU A 165 -19.78 6.40 -19.33
N GLN A 166 -20.26 5.49 -20.18
CA GLN A 166 -19.62 4.22 -20.45
C GLN A 166 -19.65 3.89 -21.96
N PRO A 167 -18.57 3.34 -22.51
CA PRO A 167 -18.60 2.78 -23.85
C PRO A 167 -19.45 1.49 -23.87
N PRO A 168 -20.01 1.07 -25.03
CA PRO A 168 -20.95 -0.05 -25.12
C PRO A 168 -20.48 -1.36 -24.49
N ILE A 169 -19.20 -1.71 -24.69
CA ILE A 169 -18.62 -2.96 -24.14
C ILE A 169 -18.61 -2.91 -22.61
N GLN A 170 -18.43 -1.74 -22.02
CA GLN A 170 -18.41 -1.55 -20.57
C GLN A 170 -19.82 -1.44 -19.99
N ALA A 171 -20.82 -1.04 -20.80
CA ALA A 171 -22.22 -0.98 -20.39
C ALA A 171 -22.78 -2.35 -19.97
N LYS A 172 -22.22 -3.48 -20.44
CA LYS A 172 -22.59 -4.83 -19.95
C LYS A 172 -22.26 -5.05 -18.46
N TYR A 173 -21.40 -4.20 -17.89
CA TYR A 173 -21.01 -4.24 -16.48
C TYR A 173 -21.78 -3.23 -15.61
N ARG A 174 -22.65 -2.40 -16.21
CA ARG A 174 -23.34 -1.29 -15.51
C ARG A 174 -24.07 -1.72 -14.24
N ASP A 175 -24.70 -2.89 -14.26
CA ASP A 175 -25.51 -3.40 -13.14
C ASP A 175 -24.71 -4.30 -12.18
N ASN A 176 -23.44 -4.53 -12.50
CA ASN A 176 -22.58 -5.49 -11.80
C ASN A 176 -21.51 -4.83 -10.94
N PHE A 177 -21.34 -3.51 -11.02
CA PHE A 177 -20.27 -2.82 -10.32
C PHE A 177 -20.70 -1.44 -9.82
N ILE A 178 -20.13 -1.07 -8.67
CA ILE A 178 -20.11 0.29 -8.14
C ILE A 178 -18.86 0.99 -8.68
N PHE A 179 -19.02 2.13 -9.34
CA PHE A 179 -17.95 2.88 -9.97
C PHE A 179 -17.34 3.86 -8.99
N ILE A 180 -16.03 3.74 -8.75
CA ILE A 180 -15.24 4.76 -8.04
C ILE A 180 -14.76 5.80 -9.07
N ASP A 181 -14.17 5.31 -10.16
CA ASP A 181 -13.79 6.09 -11.34
C ASP A 181 -13.99 5.25 -12.62
N THR A 182 -13.52 5.75 -13.76
CA THR A 182 -13.67 5.09 -15.08
C THR A 182 -13.08 3.67 -15.12
N LEU A 183 -11.95 3.45 -14.46
CA LEU A 183 -11.20 2.19 -14.49
C LEU A 183 -11.32 1.40 -13.18
N THR A 184 -11.56 2.09 -12.07
CA THR A 184 -11.66 1.48 -10.74
C THR A 184 -13.12 1.26 -10.34
N LYS A 185 -13.48 0.00 -10.11
CA LYS A 185 -14.86 -0.43 -9.86
C LYS A 185 -14.87 -1.54 -8.82
N ILE A 186 -15.92 -1.60 -8.00
CA ILE A 186 -16.12 -2.63 -6.98
C ILE A 186 -17.31 -3.50 -7.40
N PRO A 187 -17.21 -4.83 -7.44
CA PRO A 187 -18.36 -5.67 -7.76
C PRO A 187 -19.46 -5.50 -6.72
N VAL A 188 -20.71 -5.41 -7.17
CA VAL A 188 -21.87 -5.52 -6.28
C VAL A 188 -21.96 -6.95 -5.70
N PRO A 189 -22.70 -7.19 -4.59
CA PRO A 189 -22.65 -8.47 -3.89
C PRO A 189 -22.90 -9.71 -4.75
N HIS A 190 -23.90 -9.69 -5.65
CA HIS A 190 -24.18 -10.85 -6.51
C HIS A 190 -23.06 -11.11 -7.53
N LYS A 191 -22.43 -10.05 -8.05
CA LYS A 191 -21.30 -10.18 -8.96
C LYS A 191 -20.08 -10.71 -8.22
N LEU A 192 -19.81 -10.22 -7.01
CA LEU A 192 -18.70 -10.70 -6.18
C LEU A 192 -18.86 -12.19 -5.86
N ASP A 193 -20.06 -12.63 -5.45
CA ASP A 193 -20.36 -14.05 -5.20
C ASP A 193 -20.11 -14.92 -6.45
N ALA A 194 -20.55 -14.46 -7.62
CA ALA A 194 -20.28 -15.16 -8.88
C ALA A 194 -18.78 -15.23 -9.23
N MET A 195 -18.02 -14.16 -8.98
CA MET A 195 -16.57 -14.11 -9.21
C MET A 195 -15.82 -15.07 -8.28
N ILE A 196 -16.20 -15.14 -7.00
CA ILE A 196 -15.63 -16.06 -6.02
C ILE A 196 -15.90 -17.52 -6.43
N LYS A 197 -17.16 -17.84 -6.80
CA LYS A 197 -17.53 -19.19 -7.27
C LYS A 197 -16.73 -19.63 -8.50
N LYS A 198 -16.40 -18.68 -9.38
CA LYS A 198 -15.59 -18.90 -10.58
C LYS A 198 -14.08 -18.86 -10.32
N LYS A 199 -13.64 -18.57 -9.09
CA LYS A 199 -12.23 -18.36 -8.73
C LYS A 199 -11.57 -17.22 -9.52
N GLU A 200 -12.35 -16.22 -9.95
CA GLU A 200 -11.84 -14.97 -10.53
C GLU A 200 -11.27 -14.05 -9.44
N VAL A 201 -11.74 -14.22 -8.19
CA VAL A 201 -11.29 -13.48 -7.00
C VAL A 201 -11.06 -14.47 -5.87
N GLU A 202 -9.93 -14.33 -5.18
CA GLU A 202 -9.60 -15.08 -3.97
C GLU A 202 -9.31 -14.09 -2.84
N LEU A 203 -9.96 -14.31 -1.68
CA LEU A 203 -9.78 -13.51 -0.48
C LEU A 203 -9.22 -14.41 0.63
N THR A 204 -8.17 -13.96 1.31
CA THR A 204 -7.66 -14.69 2.48
C THR A 204 -8.63 -14.59 3.66
N PRO A 205 -8.59 -15.53 4.63
CA PRO A 205 -9.40 -15.45 5.84
C PRO A 205 -9.25 -14.12 6.58
N GLU A 206 -8.03 -13.58 6.67
CA GLU A 206 -7.74 -12.31 7.34
C GLU A 206 -8.37 -11.12 6.60
N GLN A 207 -8.36 -11.15 5.26
CA GLN A 207 -9.01 -10.13 4.44
C GLN A 207 -10.53 -10.17 4.65
N ILE A 208 -11.13 -11.35 4.70
CA ILE A 208 -12.57 -11.52 4.94
C ILE A 208 -12.95 -10.93 6.30
N ILE A 209 -12.19 -11.23 7.35
CA ILE A 209 -12.40 -10.69 8.70
C ILE A 209 -12.30 -9.16 8.68
N ALA A 210 -11.25 -8.61 8.06
CA ALA A 210 -11.05 -7.17 7.98
C ALA A 210 -12.17 -6.45 7.21
N TYR A 211 -12.64 -7.04 6.09
CA TYR A 211 -13.79 -6.50 5.35
C TYR A 211 -15.06 -6.51 6.20
N LYS A 212 -15.31 -7.62 6.92
CA LYS A 212 -16.46 -7.72 7.83
C LYS A 212 -16.43 -6.59 8.87
N GLU A 213 -15.29 -6.35 9.52
CA GLU A 213 -15.17 -5.26 10.50
C GLU A 213 -15.45 -3.87 9.91
N VAL A 214 -15.01 -3.63 8.66
CA VAL A 214 -15.29 -2.36 7.97
C VAL A 214 -16.78 -2.19 7.72
N PHE A 215 -17.46 -3.23 7.22
CA PHE A 215 -18.90 -3.17 6.97
C PHE A 215 -19.73 -3.08 8.25
N ASP A 216 -19.34 -3.80 9.31
CA ASP A 216 -19.99 -3.73 10.63
C ASP A 216 -19.90 -2.29 11.20
N LYS A 217 -18.74 -1.63 11.08
CA LYS A 217 -18.56 -0.22 11.48
C LYS A 217 -19.42 0.74 10.65
N LEU A 218 -19.48 0.53 9.34
CA LEU A 218 -20.29 1.36 8.44
C LEU A 218 -21.79 1.23 8.73
N LEU A 219 -22.26 0.02 9.06
CA LEU A 219 -23.64 -0.22 9.43
C LEU A 219 -24.00 0.45 10.76
N ALA A 220 -23.08 0.37 11.74
CA ALA A 220 -23.26 1.02 13.03
C ALA A 220 -23.30 2.56 12.91
N SER A 221 -22.46 3.16 12.05
CA SER A 221 -22.49 4.60 11.84
C SER A 221 -23.76 5.06 11.13
N ALA A 222 -24.25 4.32 10.14
CA ALA A 222 -25.50 4.63 9.45
C ALA A 222 -26.71 4.57 10.39
N SER A 223 -26.72 3.61 11.32
CA SER A 223 -27.80 3.43 12.32
C SER A 223 -27.78 4.47 13.44
N ALA A 224 -26.64 5.13 13.67
CA ALA A 224 -26.53 6.23 14.65
C ALA A 224 -26.94 7.59 14.08
N SER A 225 -27.10 7.68 12.76
CA SER A 225 -27.47 8.89 12.02
C SER A 225 -28.92 8.89 11.52
N ALA A 226 -29.68 7.83 11.81
CA ALA A 226 -31.11 7.68 11.55
C ALA A 226 -31.91 7.82 12.85
#